data_AF-A0A1H2GSS2-F1
#
_entry.id   AF-A0A1H2GSS2-F1
#
_cell.length_a   1.000
_cell.length_b   1.000
_cell.length_c   1.000
_cell.angle_alpha   90.00
_cell.angle_beta   90.00
_cell.angle_gamma   90.00
#
_symmetry.space_group_name_H-M   'P 1'
#
loop_
_entity.id
_entity.type
_entity.pdbx_description
1 polymer ?
#
loop_
_entity_poly.entity_id
_entity_poly.type
_entity_poly.pdbx_seq_one_letter_code
_entity_poly.pdbx_strand_id
1 'polypeptide(L)'
;MPKGQGDPERIRNLIRNLELVSATQDGQPGNVNPADDPIVQALIGEGEDAVGPLLDCLEFDTRMTRSVRFGRDFFRGRTVVSVSEVAYVALASILNADFFRTGAINDGLTQHEDEGRKAMASQIRAYWNAYGNEPIPQRWYRIVGNEHASEALWLEAMRRIVEPMNVRVRSMGATTFTSVPPADGHPTTEMKGEALRELKDPSVSDLLVRRLKGEEARLRTVQEANAWRDAFQKVLFVGTALAQWDGRGRKAELEEASAQILAGYVKPPPFSVGSAEWLRLEPITTFLEWRLRTGGVPAAKSAVEWLSLITENWKGAPEHGQFGDLCVLAWKHPDAPGMSAAVDALFAKGGGGALFLEKTDWIYDHDAFLTSPMLRFAGVRAEVASILENKAMAGEGEVEAEGVAAYVGGGSFSKSGATPFPVRPAVGTRFPVRYGDLEAWFLSQIPGMPLFILAWPEKRRDEAIAAYEALLRDPGWKFEEYQGKARAVHDLGAHR
;
A
#
# COMPACT_ATOMS: atom_id res chain seq x y z
N MET A 1 30.53 12.28 0.16
CA MET A 1 31.50 12.34 -0.95
C MET A 1 31.84 13.80 -1.22
N PRO A 2 33.07 14.14 -1.60
CA PRO A 2 33.39 15.50 -2.05
C PRO A 2 32.50 15.83 -3.25
N LYS A 3 32.07 17.10 -3.39
CA LYS A 3 31.38 17.59 -4.60
C LYS A 3 32.28 17.30 -5.80
N GLY A 4 31.99 16.20 -6.51
CA GLY A 4 32.59 15.97 -7.82
C GLY A 4 32.01 17.04 -8.72
N GLN A 5 32.83 18.00 -9.14
CA GLN A 5 32.44 18.97 -10.15
C GLN A 5 32.06 18.16 -11.40
N GLY A 6 30.77 18.07 -11.69
CA GLY A 6 30.27 17.46 -12.91
C GLY A 6 30.93 18.14 -14.10
N ASP A 7 31.34 17.36 -15.10
CA ASP A 7 32.04 17.89 -16.26
C ASP A 7 31.03 18.69 -17.12
N PRO A 8 31.17 20.03 -17.24
CA PRO A 8 30.21 20.84 -17.99
C PRO A 8 30.12 20.47 -19.48
N GLU A 9 31.18 19.89 -20.06
CA GLU A 9 31.14 19.38 -21.43
C GLU A 9 30.34 18.08 -21.51
N ARG A 10 30.54 17.16 -20.56
CA ARG A 10 29.74 15.94 -20.44
C ARG A 10 28.26 16.24 -20.22
N ILE A 11 27.90 17.14 -19.31
CA ILE A 11 26.51 17.56 -19.05
C ILE A 11 25.86 18.08 -20.34
N ARG A 12 26.53 19.00 -21.05
CA ARG A 12 26.02 19.54 -22.32
C ARG A 12 25.83 18.45 -23.38
N ASN A 13 26.78 17.52 -23.51
CA ASN A 13 26.68 16.40 -24.45
C ASN A 13 25.51 15.46 -24.10
N LEU A 14 25.29 15.17 -22.83
CA LEU A 14 24.17 14.36 -22.37
C LEU A 14 22.81 15.05 -22.63
N ILE A 15 22.70 16.35 -22.36
CA ILE A 15 21.49 17.15 -22.68
C ILE A 15 21.22 17.16 -24.19
N ARG A 16 22.25 17.34 -25.01
CA ARG A 16 22.12 17.25 -26.47
C ARG A 16 21.57 15.87 -26.88
N ASN A 17 22.02 14.81 -26.22
CA ASN A 17 21.61 13.45 -26.54
C ASN A 17 20.23 13.05 -25.99
N LEU A 18 19.52 13.92 -25.24
CA LEU A 18 18.17 13.61 -24.75
C LEU A 18 17.16 13.29 -25.87
N GLU A 19 17.36 13.80 -27.08
CA GLU A 19 16.54 13.44 -28.25
C GLU A 19 16.67 11.96 -28.67
N LEU A 20 17.73 11.28 -28.21
CA LEU A 20 17.98 9.87 -28.47
C LEU A 20 17.32 8.94 -27.44
N VAL A 21 16.78 9.49 -26.34
CA VAL A 21 16.10 8.72 -25.29
C VAL A 21 14.95 7.92 -25.89
N SER A 22 14.96 6.62 -25.63
CA SER A 22 14.05 5.64 -26.24
C SER A 22 13.45 4.73 -25.18
N ALA A 23 12.94 5.32 -24.11
CA ALA A 23 12.29 4.63 -23.02
C ALA A 23 10.95 4.04 -23.48
N THR A 24 10.66 2.84 -22.96
CA THR A 24 9.41 2.13 -23.22
C THR A 24 8.37 2.42 -22.15
N GLN A 25 7.10 2.28 -22.50
CA GLN A 25 6.01 2.35 -21.54
C GLN A 25 5.90 1.05 -20.76
N ASP A 26 5.78 1.16 -19.43
CA ASP A 26 5.57 0.04 -18.54
C ASP A 26 4.07 -0.17 -18.27
N GLY A 27 3.51 -1.23 -18.85
CA GLY A 27 2.10 -1.63 -18.63
C GLY A 27 1.05 -0.80 -19.37
N GLN A 28 -0.22 -1.23 -19.25
CA GLN A 28 -1.38 -0.57 -19.86
C GLN A 28 -2.60 -0.59 -18.91
N PRO A 29 -3.13 0.57 -18.47
CA PRO A 29 -2.59 1.91 -18.71
C PRO A 29 -1.27 2.15 -17.98
N GLY A 30 -0.36 2.92 -18.59
CA GLY A 30 0.98 3.17 -18.04
C GLY A 30 1.63 4.41 -18.64
N ASN A 31 2.78 4.82 -18.10
CA ASN A 31 3.57 5.92 -18.64
C ASN A 31 4.95 5.44 -19.10
N VAL A 32 5.63 6.24 -19.90
CA VAL A 32 7.04 6.01 -20.22
C VAL A 32 7.87 6.30 -18.97
N ASN A 33 8.92 5.51 -18.75
CA ASN A 33 9.89 5.75 -17.68
C ASN A 33 11.26 6.20 -18.25
N PRO A 34 11.46 7.50 -18.54
CA PRO A 34 12.75 7.98 -19.01
C PRO A 34 13.86 7.83 -17.98
N ALA A 35 13.54 7.72 -16.69
CA ALA A 35 14.55 7.66 -15.64
C ALA A 35 15.46 6.45 -15.81
N ASP A 36 14.99 5.33 -16.38
CA ASP A 36 15.79 4.12 -16.58
C ASP A 36 16.63 4.15 -17.88
N ASP A 37 16.46 5.17 -18.72
CA ASP A 37 17.29 5.34 -19.91
C ASP A 37 18.75 5.70 -19.51
N PRO A 38 19.77 5.05 -20.10
CA PRO A 38 21.17 5.28 -19.74
C PRO A 38 21.62 6.75 -19.83
N ILE A 39 21.05 7.53 -20.76
CA ILE A 39 21.39 8.96 -20.91
C ILE A 39 20.87 9.75 -19.72
N VAL A 40 19.65 9.43 -19.27
CA VAL A 40 19.00 10.10 -18.14
C VAL A 40 19.66 9.70 -16.83
N GLN A 41 19.97 8.41 -16.64
CA GLN A 41 20.77 7.94 -15.49
C GLN A 41 22.13 8.63 -15.41
N ALA A 42 22.81 8.80 -16.55
CA ALA A 42 24.07 9.52 -16.59
C ALA A 42 23.91 10.99 -16.16
N LEU A 43 22.85 11.68 -16.60
CA LEU A 43 22.54 13.04 -16.17
C LEU A 43 22.23 13.14 -14.67
N ILE A 44 21.43 12.20 -14.15
CA ILE A 44 21.13 12.13 -12.71
C ILE A 44 22.43 11.94 -11.92
N GLY A 45 23.38 11.15 -12.45
CA GLY A 45 24.68 10.92 -11.85
C GLY A 45 25.59 12.16 -11.79
N GLU A 46 25.37 13.17 -12.63
CA GLU A 46 26.08 14.46 -12.55
C GLU A 46 25.60 15.33 -11.37
N GLY A 47 24.42 15.01 -10.80
CA GLY A 47 23.90 15.65 -9.61
C GLY A 47 23.59 17.13 -9.79
N GLU A 48 23.91 17.94 -8.77
CA GLU A 48 23.48 19.34 -8.68
C GLU A 48 24.06 20.25 -9.77
N ASP A 49 25.22 19.91 -10.33
CA ASP A 49 25.85 20.68 -11.40
C ASP A 49 25.05 20.64 -12.71
N ALA A 50 24.21 19.62 -12.89
CA ALA A 50 23.31 19.52 -14.03
C ALA A 50 22.01 20.34 -13.87
N VAL A 51 21.68 20.84 -12.68
CA VAL A 51 20.38 21.50 -12.41
C VAL A 51 20.18 22.74 -13.27
N GLY A 52 21.17 23.63 -13.35
CA GLY A 52 21.09 24.83 -14.17
C GLY A 52 20.86 24.52 -15.66
N PRO A 53 21.75 23.73 -16.30
CA PRO A 53 21.57 23.31 -17.69
C PRO A 53 20.25 22.57 -17.97
N LEU A 54 19.79 21.72 -17.03
CA LEU A 54 18.51 21.02 -17.18
C LEU A 54 17.30 21.95 -17.05
N LEU A 55 17.38 23.01 -16.25
CA LEU A 55 16.32 24.03 -16.17
C LEU A 55 16.18 24.78 -17.49
N ASP A 56 17.30 25.11 -18.13
CA ASP A 56 17.28 25.75 -19.46
C ASP A 56 16.71 24.78 -20.51
N CYS A 57 17.06 23.49 -20.43
CA CYS A 57 16.49 22.45 -21.28
C CYS A 57 14.98 22.30 -21.07
N LEU A 58 14.51 22.29 -19.83
CA LEU A 58 13.10 22.20 -19.47
C LEU A 58 12.30 23.39 -20.04
N GLU A 59 12.86 24.59 -19.93
CA GLU A 59 12.20 25.85 -20.28
C GLU A 59 12.16 26.12 -21.78
N PHE A 60 13.27 25.82 -22.49
CA PHE A 60 13.48 26.27 -23.86
C PHE A 60 13.61 25.16 -24.91
N ASP A 61 13.87 23.91 -24.52
CA ASP A 61 14.05 22.82 -25.49
C ASP A 61 12.70 22.34 -26.04
N THR A 62 12.56 22.35 -27.36
CA THR A 62 11.36 21.97 -28.10
C THR A 62 11.52 20.64 -28.85
N ARG A 63 12.67 19.99 -28.73
CA ARG A 63 12.94 18.71 -29.39
C ARG A 63 12.10 17.59 -28.77
N MET A 64 11.90 16.55 -29.58
CA MET A 64 11.21 15.33 -29.19
C MET A 64 12.21 14.19 -28.98
N THR A 65 11.85 13.25 -28.12
CA THR A 65 12.61 12.02 -27.92
C THR A 65 12.19 10.94 -28.93
N ARG A 66 12.76 9.73 -28.80
CA ARG A 66 12.30 8.53 -29.53
C ARG A 66 11.27 7.73 -28.73
N SER A 67 10.84 8.24 -27.58
CA SER A 67 9.92 7.56 -26.68
C SER A 67 8.47 7.92 -27.01
N VAL A 68 7.58 6.92 -26.99
CA VAL A 68 6.15 7.10 -27.30
C VAL A 68 5.32 6.59 -26.13
N ARG A 69 4.46 7.46 -25.60
CA ARG A 69 3.48 7.12 -24.56
C ARG A 69 2.08 6.95 -25.14
N PHE A 70 1.27 6.12 -24.50
CA PHE A 70 -0.09 5.84 -24.92
C PHE A 70 -0.97 5.24 -23.83
N GLY A 71 -2.29 5.49 -23.89
CA GLY A 71 -3.21 5.03 -22.84
C GLY A 71 -3.37 3.51 -22.80
N ARG A 72 -4.11 2.94 -23.77
CA ARG A 72 -4.19 1.48 -23.97
C ARG A 72 -3.90 1.18 -25.43
N ASP A 73 -3.42 -0.03 -25.71
CA ASP A 73 -3.10 -0.48 -27.07
C ASP A 73 -4.25 -0.27 -28.05
N PHE A 74 -5.49 -0.51 -27.62
CA PHE A 74 -6.71 -0.32 -28.42
C PHE A 74 -7.17 1.14 -28.56
N PHE A 75 -6.61 2.09 -27.81
CA PHE A 75 -6.82 3.52 -28.06
C PHE A 75 -5.87 4.02 -29.15
N ARG A 76 -6.32 4.96 -29.98
CA ARG A 76 -5.50 5.51 -31.08
C ARG A 76 -4.49 6.58 -30.64
N GLY A 77 -4.68 7.18 -29.47
CA GLY A 77 -3.83 8.25 -28.96
C GLY A 77 -2.40 7.77 -28.71
N ARG A 78 -1.44 8.36 -29.42
CA ARG A 78 0.00 8.19 -29.22
C ARG A 78 0.62 9.57 -29.07
N THR A 79 1.48 9.75 -28.08
CA THR A 79 2.19 11.01 -27.84
C THR A 79 3.68 10.73 -27.80
N VAL A 80 4.44 11.40 -28.67
CA VAL A 80 5.91 11.38 -28.59
C VAL A 80 6.31 12.25 -27.40
N VAL A 81 7.13 11.73 -26.50
CA VAL A 81 7.55 12.42 -25.28
C VAL A 81 8.56 13.52 -25.63
N SER A 82 8.38 14.73 -25.08
CA SER A 82 9.30 15.84 -25.31
C SER A 82 10.60 15.69 -24.52
N VAL A 83 11.69 16.29 -25.02
CA VAL A 83 12.97 16.37 -24.29
C VAL A 83 12.80 17.10 -22.96
N SER A 84 11.94 18.11 -22.91
CA SER A 84 11.63 18.84 -21.69
C SER A 84 10.98 18.00 -20.59
N GLU A 85 10.10 17.04 -20.95
CA GLU A 85 9.54 16.10 -19.96
C GLU A 85 10.63 15.20 -19.37
N VAL A 86 11.57 14.75 -20.19
CA VAL A 86 12.73 13.97 -19.73
C VAL A 86 13.68 14.80 -18.87
N ALA A 87 13.91 16.07 -19.23
CA ALA A 87 14.69 17.00 -18.40
C ALA A 87 14.04 17.22 -17.03
N TYR A 88 12.71 17.33 -16.96
CA TYR A 88 11.98 17.38 -15.71
C TYR A 88 12.16 16.10 -14.88
N VAL A 89 12.10 14.91 -15.47
CA VAL A 89 12.32 13.64 -14.76
C VAL A 89 13.74 13.59 -14.14
N ALA A 90 14.76 14.05 -14.88
CA ALA A 90 16.11 14.17 -14.36
C ALA A 90 16.20 15.19 -13.20
N LEU A 91 15.57 16.38 -13.35
CA LEU A 91 15.52 17.41 -12.31
C LEU A 91 14.84 16.90 -11.03
N ALA A 92 13.67 16.28 -11.14
CA ALA A 92 12.94 15.74 -10.00
C ALA A 92 13.75 14.66 -9.26
N SER A 93 14.50 13.85 -10.02
CA SER A 93 15.39 12.82 -9.47
C SER A 93 16.61 13.40 -8.74
N ILE A 94 17.28 14.39 -9.35
CA ILE A 94 18.45 15.08 -8.75
C ILE A 94 18.04 15.83 -7.47
N LEU A 95 16.91 16.54 -7.53
CA LEU A 95 16.43 17.38 -6.44
C LEU A 95 15.71 16.59 -5.34
N ASN A 96 15.33 15.34 -5.63
CA ASN A 96 14.53 14.46 -4.79
C ASN A 96 13.25 15.16 -4.30
N ALA A 97 12.57 15.80 -5.25
CA ALA A 97 11.38 16.60 -5.05
C ALA A 97 10.48 16.50 -6.28
N ASP A 98 9.17 16.40 -6.05
CA ASP A 98 8.18 16.41 -7.12
C ASP A 98 7.50 17.78 -7.21
N PHE A 99 7.38 18.29 -8.43
CA PHE A 99 6.81 19.58 -8.76
C PHE A 99 5.58 19.47 -9.66
N PHE A 100 5.34 18.30 -10.26
CA PHE A 100 4.27 18.09 -11.23
C PHE A 100 3.18 17.23 -10.61
N ARG A 101 1.95 17.75 -10.62
CA ARG A 101 0.77 16.99 -10.21
C ARG A 101 -0.04 16.63 -11.44
N THR A 102 -0.37 15.36 -11.58
CA THR A 102 -1.10 14.86 -12.74
C THR A 102 -2.59 14.91 -12.51
N GLY A 103 -3.31 15.50 -13.45
CA GLY A 103 -4.77 15.54 -13.46
C GLY A 103 -5.41 14.25 -13.97
N ALA A 104 -4.66 13.38 -14.67
CA ALA A 104 -5.16 12.14 -15.24
C ALA A 104 -4.06 11.09 -15.45
N ILE A 105 -4.47 9.83 -15.58
CA ILE A 105 -3.62 8.73 -16.06
C ILE A 105 -3.29 9.07 -17.53
N ASN A 106 -2.01 9.36 -17.84
CA ASN A 106 -1.47 9.92 -19.11
C ASN A 106 -1.28 11.44 -19.17
N ASP A 107 -1.50 12.17 -18.09
CA ASP A 107 -1.11 13.58 -17.99
C ASP A 107 0.42 13.68 -17.80
N GLY A 108 1.07 14.48 -18.63
CA GLY A 108 2.51 14.68 -18.57
C GLY A 108 2.89 15.97 -19.26
N LEU A 109 4.02 16.55 -18.85
CA LEU A 109 4.42 17.91 -19.21
C LEU A 109 4.38 18.19 -20.73
N THR A 110 4.59 17.19 -21.58
CA THR A 110 4.44 17.28 -23.04
C THR A 110 3.07 17.84 -23.47
N GLN A 111 2.00 17.60 -22.71
CA GLN A 111 0.64 18.08 -23.00
C GLN A 111 0.35 19.50 -22.50
N HIS A 112 1.22 20.07 -21.66
CA HIS A 112 1.00 21.42 -21.08
C HIS A 112 1.64 22.55 -21.91
N GLU A 113 2.11 22.23 -23.12
CA GLU A 113 2.66 23.15 -24.10
C GLU A 113 3.72 24.12 -23.50
N ASP A 114 3.94 25.29 -24.10
CA ASP A 114 5.04 26.19 -23.74
C ASP A 114 4.85 26.86 -22.37
N GLU A 115 3.61 27.21 -22.03
CA GLU A 115 3.30 27.91 -20.77
C GLU A 115 3.50 26.99 -19.57
N GLY A 116 3.06 25.74 -19.64
CA GLY A 116 3.26 24.76 -18.57
C GLY A 116 4.72 24.46 -18.30
N ARG A 117 5.55 24.37 -19.35
CA ARG A 117 7.00 24.17 -19.20
C ARG A 117 7.69 25.34 -18.50
N LYS A 118 7.36 26.58 -18.89
CA LYS A 118 7.91 27.78 -18.26
C LYS A 118 7.45 27.93 -16.82
N ALA A 119 6.18 27.63 -16.53
CA ALA A 119 5.66 27.62 -15.17
C ALA A 119 6.40 26.59 -14.30
N MET A 120 6.62 25.39 -14.82
CA MET A 120 7.37 24.33 -14.14
C MET A 120 8.83 24.74 -13.88
N ALA A 121 9.53 25.25 -14.91
CA ALA A 121 10.91 25.71 -14.76
C ALA A 121 11.02 26.83 -13.72
N SER A 122 10.07 27.78 -13.70
CA SER A 122 10.00 28.85 -12.70
C SER A 122 9.81 28.30 -11.28
N GLN A 123 8.92 27.32 -11.11
CA GLN A 123 8.69 26.66 -9.81
C GLN A 123 9.95 25.96 -9.30
N ILE A 124 10.64 25.22 -10.17
CA ILE A 124 11.88 24.51 -9.81
C ILE A 124 13.02 25.51 -9.54
N ARG A 125 13.13 26.60 -10.31
CA ARG A 125 14.08 27.70 -10.02
C ARG A 125 13.81 28.33 -8.66
N ALA A 126 12.56 28.60 -8.31
CA ALA A 126 12.19 29.15 -7.01
C ALA A 126 12.59 28.18 -5.87
N TYR A 127 12.34 26.88 -6.04
CA TYR A 127 12.81 25.86 -5.11
C TYR A 127 14.33 25.83 -4.98
N TRP A 128 15.04 25.78 -6.12
CA TRP A 128 16.50 25.70 -6.15
C TRP A 128 17.15 26.92 -5.50
N ASN A 129 16.62 28.12 -5.76
CA ASN A 129 17.10 29.34 -5.12
C ASN A 129 16.86 29.34 -3.60
N ALA A 130 15.75 28.76 -3.14
CA ALA A 130 15.40 28.73 -1.72
C ALA A 130 16.21 27.69 -0.92
N TYR A 131 16.54 26.54 -1.54
CA TYR A 131 17.04 25.35 -0.82
C TYR A 131 18.30 24.70 -1.42
N GLY A 132 18.69 25.04 -2.65
CA GLY A 132 19.72 24.35 -3.42
C GLY A 132 21.14 24.36 -2.84
N ASN A 133 21.42 25.26 -1.90
CA ASN A 133 22.74 25.31 -1.24
C ASN A 133 22.84 24.40 0.01
N GLU A 134 21.75 23.75 0.40
CA GLU A 134 21.72 22.88 1.58
C GLU A 134 21.77 21.41 1.21
N PRO A 135 22.27 20.52 2.07
CA PRO A 135 22.12 19.08 1.85
C PRO A 135 20.64 18.67 1.87
N ILE A 136 20.30 17.63 1.12
CA ILE A 136 18.92 17.22 0.85
C ILE A 136 18.04 17.10 2.13
N PRO A 137 18.47 16.43 3.22
CA PRO A 137 17.64 16.34 4.43
C PRO A 137 17.31 17.71 5.04
N GLN A 138 18.25 18.66 5.02
CA GLN A 138 18.03 20.02 5.52
C GLN A 138 17.00 20.78 4.69
N ARG A 139 16.96 20.54 3.37
CA ARG A 139 15.90 21.09 2.49
C ARG A 139 14.53 20.61 2.95
N TRP A 140 14.37 19.30 3.14
CA TRP A 140 13.10 18.73 3.60
C TRP A 140 12.69 19.29 4.96
N TYR A 141 13.63 19.38 5.90
CA TYR A 141 13.38 19.98 7.22
C TYR A 141 12.85 21.42 7.11
N ARG A 142 13.51 22.28 6.31
CA ARG A 142 13.06 23.66 6.09
C ARG A 142 11.70 23.74 5.41
N ILE A 143 11.42 22.86 4.45
CA ILE A 143 10.13 22.79 3.77
C ILE A 143 9.01 22.42 4.73
N VAL A 144 9.21 21.40 5.58
CA VAL A 144 8.20 21.01 6.58
C VAL A 144 7.92 22.17 7.55
N GLY A 145 8.94 22.93 7.94
CA GLY A 145 8.82 24.11 8.79
C GLY A 145 8.30 25.38 8.11
N ASN A 146 8.20 25.42 6.78
CA ASN A 146 7.77 26.59 6.04
C ASN A 146 6.23 26.67 5.96
N GLU A 147 5.64 27.61 6.67
CA GLU A 147 4.19 27.82 6.72
C GLU A 147 3.57 28.23 5.37
N HIS A 148 4.39 28.74 4.44
CA HIS A 148 3.99 29.11 3.09
C HIS A 148 4.31 28.03 2.04
N ALA A 149 4.96 26.92 2.43
CA ALA A 149 5.15 25.81 1.50
C ALA A 149 3.79 25.26 1.07
N SER A 150 3.67 24.96 -0.24
CA SER A 150 2.47 24.30 -0.73
C SER A 150 2.30 22.94 -0.04
N GLU A 151 1.05 22.51 0.04
CA GLU A 151 0.72 21.30 0.77
C GLU A 151 1.41 20.06 0.23
N ALA A 152 1.43 19.92 -1.09
CA ALA A 152 2.13 18.84 -1.78
C ALA A 152 3.61 18.77 -1.38
N LEU A 153 4.25 19.95 -1.29
CA LEU A 153 5.68 20.05 -1.06
C LEU A 153 6.06 19.66 0.38
N TRP A 154 5.29 20.11 1.39
CA TRP A 154 5.58 19.75 2.77
C TRP A 154 5.20 18.30 3.10
N LEU A 155 4.12 17.76 2.51
CA LEU A 155 3.77 16.34 2.64
C LEU A 155 4.86 15.44 2.06
N GLU A 156 5.38 15.76 0.87
CA GLU A 156 6.46 15.00 0.25
C GLU A 156 7.76 15.10 1.06
N ALA A 157 8.16 16.30 1.48
CA ALA A 157 9.33 16.48 2.34
C ALA A 157 9.23 15.66 3.64
N MET A 158 8.07 15.66 4.28
CA MET A 158 7.82 14.84 5.47
C MET A 158 7.95 13.35 5.16
N ARG A 159 7.33 12.87 4.07
CA ARG A 159 7.42 11.47 3.62
C ARG A 159 8.86 11.04 3.45
N ARG A 160 9.68 11.90 2.82
CA ARG A 160 11.10 11.65 2.59
C ARG A 160 11.92 11.58 3.88
N ILE A 161 11.63 12.43 4.87
CA ILE A 161 12.33 12.40 6.16
C ILE A 161 12.17 11.05 6.86
N VAL A 162 10.97 10.48 6.84
CA VAL A 162 10.65 9.22 7.55
C VAL A 162 10.79 7.97 6.68
N GLU A 163 11.10 8.14 5.39
CA GLU A 163 11.30 7.03 4.45
C GLU A 163 12.56 6.24 4.83
N PRO A 164 12.48 4.89 4.97
CA PRO A 164 13.65 4.07 5.22
C PRO A 164 14.70 4.19 4.10
N MET A 165 15.97 4.10 4.44
CA MET A 165 17.08 4.27 3.49
C MET A 165 17.07 3.27 2.32
N ASN A 166 16.57 2.05 2.54
CA ASN A 166 16.48 1.03 1.50
C ASN A 166 15.33 1.29 0.52
N VAL A 167 14.38 2.17 0.83
CA VAL A 167 13.28 2.49 -0.08
C VAL A 167 13.78 3.35 -1.23
N ARG A 168 13.63 2.82 -2.45
CA ARG A 168 13.91 3.54 -3.69
C ARG A 168 12.58 3.93 -4.33
N VAL A 169 12.33 5.24 -4.37
CA VAL A 169 11.20 5.83 -5.06
C VAL A 169 11.64 6.23 -6.45
N ARG A 170 10.94 5.75 -7.46
CA ARG A 170 11.10 6.12 -8.86
C ARG A 170 9.90 6.96 -9.28
N SER A 171 10.12 8.21 -9.66
CA SER A 171 9.08 9.04 -10.28
C SER A 171 9.15 8.86 -11.80
N MET A 172 8.01 8.53 -12.41
CA MET A 172 7.84 8.31 -13.85
C MET A 172 6.83 9.33 -14.43
N GLY A 173 7.04 10.61 -14.14
CA GLY A 173 6.03 11.64 -14.44
C GLY A 173 4.78 11.42 -13.58
N ALA A 174 3.70 10.89 -14.18
CA ALA A 174 2.41 10.67 -13.51
C ALA A 174 2.33 9.54 -12.49
N THR A 175 3.35 8.69 -12.42
CA THR A 175 3.29 7.46 -11.64
C THR A 175 4.57 7.31 -10.83
N THR A 176 4.43 6.99 -9.55
CA THR A 176 5.57 6.76 -8.66
C THR A 176 5.62 5.28 -8.30
N PHE A 177 6.73 4.61 -8.61
CA PHE A 177 6.98 3.24 -8.14
C PHE A 177 7.89 3.27 -6.93
N THR A 178 7.49 2.56 -5.88
CA THR A 178 8.30 2.37 -4.69
C THR A 178 8.82 0.93 -4.70
N SER A 179 10.14 0.78 -4.68
CA SER A 179 10.78 -0.52 -4.54
C SER A 179 11.51 -0.60 -3.21
N VAL A 180 11.30 -1.71 -2.51
CA VAL A 180 12.04 -2.07 -1.30
C VAL A 180 12.91 -3.26 -1.67
N PRO A 181 14.21 -3.07 -1.98
CA PRO A 181 15.12 -4.19 -2.16
C PRO A 181 15.10 -5.06 -0.90
N PRO A 182 15.23 -6.40 -1.02
CA PRO A 182 15.45 -7.26 0.13
C PRO A 182 16.59 -6.68 0.97
N ALA A 183 16.41 -6.57 2.29
CA ALA A 183 17.43 -6.00 3.14
C ALA A 183 18.75 -6.77 2.94
N ASP A 184 19.80 -6.08 2.49
CA ASP A 184 21.14 -6.65 2.22
C ASP A 184 21.88 -7.05 3.54
N GLY A 185 21.16 -7.52 4.55
CA GLY A 185 21.67 -7.77 5.90
C GLY A 185 21.84 -6.52 6.75
N HIS A 186 21.55 -5.32 6.23
CA HIS A 186 21.52 -4.08 7.02
C HIS A 186 20.17 -3.93 7.73
N PRO A 187 20.14 -3.59 9.04
CA PRO A 187 18.90 -3.33 9.75
C PRO A 187 18.16 -2.16 9.07
N THR A 188 16.94 -2.41 8.63
CA THR A 188 16.05 -1.48 7.91
C THR A 188 15.46 -0.38 8.81
N THR A 189 16.27 0.20 9.70
CA THR A 189 15.79 1.14 10.72
C THR A 189 16.25 2.58 10.51
N GLU A 190 17.28 2.81 9.69
CA GLU A 190 17.73 4.17 9.41
C GLU A 190 16.83 4.83 8.35
N MET A 191 16.28 6.00 8.69
CA MET A 191 15.47 6.81 7.79
C MET A 191 16.34 7.83 7.06
N LYS A 192 15.91 8.31 5.89
CA LYS A 192 16.68 9.30 5.12
C LYS A 192 16.88 10.63 5.85
N GLY A 193 16.00 10.94 6.81
CA GLY A 193 16.11 12.10 7.67
C GLY A 193 17.00 11.92 8.90
N GLU A 194 17.64 10.77 9.15
CA GLU A 194 18.25 10.45 10.45
C GLU A 194 19.24 11.52 10.98
N ALA A 195 20.02 12.15 10.09
CA ALA A 195 20.92 13.26 10.42
C ALA A 195 20.22 14.49 11.05
N LEU A 196 18.90 14.60 10.89
CA LEU A 196 18.09 15.69 11.45
C LEU A 196 17.72 15.48 12.93
N ARG A 197 18.00 14.32 13.54
CA ARG A 197 17.71 14.07 14.96
C ARG A 197 18.46 14.99 15.92
N GLU A 198 19.58 15.55 15.47
CA GLU A 198 20.40 16.50 16.23
C GLU A 198 19.73 17.88 16.35
N LEU A 199 18.80 18.22 15.46
CA LEU A 199 18.06 19.49 15.51
C LEU A 199 17.05 19.49 16.67
N LYS A 200 17.06 20.54 17.50
CA LYS A 200 16.21 20.65 18.69
C LYS A 200 15.24 21.84 18.69
N ASP A 201 15.51 22.89 17.93
CA ASP A 201 14.74 24.14 17.99
C ASP A 201 14.42 24.74 16.60
N PRO A 202 13.28 24.37 15.99
CA PRO A 202 12.45 23.21 16.34
C PRO A 202 13.13 21.88 15.96
N SER A 203 12.80 20.79 16.64
CA SER A 203 13.12 19.45 16.14
C SER A 203 12.18 19.06 14.99
N VAL A 204 12.52 18.00 14.24
CA VAL A 204 11.59 17.39 13.27
C VAL A 204 10.27 17.01 13.96
N SER A 205 10.32 16.45 15.17
CA SER A 205 9.11 16.11 15.94
C SER A 205 8.24 17.33 16.21
N ASP A 206 8.83 18.48 16.55
CA ASP A 206 8.07 19.72 16.79
C ASP A 206 7.39 20.25 15.52
N LEU A 207 8.07 20.13 14.38
CA LEU A 207 7.48 20.49 13.08
C LEU A 207 6.31 19.57 12.71
N LEU A 208 6.46 18.26 12.91
CA LEU A 208 5.40 17.28 12.65
C LEU A 208 4.20 17.48 13.59
N VAL A 209 4.44 17.73 14.88
CA VAL A 209 3.37 18.06 15.84
C VAL A 209 2.63 19.32 15.41
N ARG A 210 3.35 20.37 14.99
CA ARG A 210 2.70 21.60 14.49
C ARG A 210 1.79 21.32 13.29
N ARG A 211 2.26 20.54 12.31
CA ARG A 211 1.46 20.15 11.14
C ARG A 211 0.25 19.31 11.55
N LEU A 212 0.44 18.33 12.43
CA LEU A 212 -0.62 17.46 12.94
C LEU A 212 -1.73 18.30 13.60
N LYS A 213 -1.36 19.21 14.50
CA LYS A 213 -2.32 20.09 15.20
C LYS A 213 -3.07 21.01 14.24
N GLY A 214 -2.40 21.50 13.20
CA GLY A 214 -3.05 22.28 12.14
C GLY A 214 -4.14 21.50 11.40
N GLU A 215 -3.83 20.27 11.00
CA GLU A 215 -4.79 19.40 10.31
C GLU A 215 -5.90 18.89 11.24
N GLU A 216 -5.59 18.60 12.51
CA GLU A 216 -6.58 18.26 13.54
C GLU A 216 -7.58 19.41 13.76
N ALA A 217 -7.10 20.65 13.83
CA ALA A 217 -7.95 21.83 13.93
C ALA A 217 -8.83 21.97 12.69
N ARG A 218 -8.27 21.83 11.48
CA ARG A 218 -9.01 21.88 10.22
C ARG A 218 -10.09 20.81 10.15
N LEU A 219 -9.77 19.58 10.55
CA LEU A 219 -10.68 18.44 10.60
C LEU A 219 -11.89 18.70 11.51
N ARG A 220 -11.73 19.47 12.60
CA ARG A 220 -12.84 19.85 13.51
C ARG A 220 -13.75 20.93 12.93
N THR A 221 -13.25 21.78 12.04
CA THR A 221 -13.97 22.99 11.58
C THR A 221 -14.55 22.89 10.19
N VAL A 222 -14.03 21.99 9.35
CA VAL A 222 -14.42 21.87 7.95
C VAL A 222 -15.85 21.32 7.80
N GLN A 223 -16.62 21.93 6.89
CA GLN A 223 -18.05 21.64 6.68
C GLN A 223 -18.34 21.04 5.29
N GLU A 224 -17.31 20.71 4.53
CA GLU A 224 -17.41 20.14 3.18
C GLU A 224 -16.79 18.74 3.16
N ALA A 225 -17.45 17.79 2.50
CA ALA A 225 -17.14 16.37 2.57
C ALA A 225 -15.72 16.04 2.06
N ASN A 226 -15.31 16.61 0.93
CA ASN A 226 -13.99 16.34 0.36
C ASN A 226 -12.88 16.96 1.19
N ALA A 227 -13.06 18.20 1.66
CA ALA A 227 -12.11 18.88 2.53
C ALA A 227 -11.99 18.21 3.90
N TRP A 228 -13.08 17.63 4.43
CA TRP A 228 -13.04 16.76 5.62
C TRP A 228 -12.23 15.49 5.37
N ARG A 229 -12.51 14.78 4.27
CA ARG A 229 -11.78 13.55 3.89
C ARG A 229 -10.29 13.84 3.76
N ASP A 230 -9.97 14.92 3.09
CA ASP A 230 -8.62 15.39 2.85
C ASP A 230 -7.90 15.78 4.16
N ALA A 231 -8.58 16.42 5.11
CA ALA A 231 -8.03 16.66 6.46
C ALA A 231 -7.80 15.37 7.24
N PHE A 232 -8.77 14.45 7.18
CA PHE A 232 -8.70 13.16 7.85
C PHE A 232 -7.50 12.34 7.37
N GLN A 233 -7.30 12.26 6.04
CA GLN A 233 -6.16 11.58 5.44
C GLN A 233 -4.83 12.20 5.85
N LYS A 234 -4.74 13.54 5.97
CA LYS A 234 -3.52 14.21 6.40
C LYS A 234 -3.22 14.01 7.87
N VAL A 235 -4.24 14.00 8.75
CA VAL A 235 -4.04 13.64 10.17
C VAL A 235 -3.45 12.24 10.27
N LEU A 236 -3.96 11.26 9.52
CA LEU A 236 -3.40 9.91 9.48
C LEU A 236 -1.96 9.88 8.94
N PHE A 237 -1.71 10.61 7.85
CA PHE A 237 -0.39 10.62 7.21
C PHE A 237 0.67 11.28 8.10
N VAL A 238 0.39 12.45 8.67
CA VAL A 238 1.29 13.16 9.60
C VAL A 238 1.44 12.38 10.90
N GLY A 239 0.34 11.82 11.44
CA GLY A 239 0.38 10.98 12.64
C GLY A 239 1.25 9.74 12.43
N THR A 240 1.18 9.10 11.27
CA THR A 240 2.03 7.95 10.91
C THR A 240 3.50 8.36 10.81
N ALA A 241 3.80 9.47 10.15
CA ALA A 241 5.17 9.99 10.07
C ALA A 241 5.73 10.31 11.46
N LEU A 242 4.92 10.93 12.33
CA LEU A 242 5.32 11.22 13.71
C LEU A 242 5.56 9.94 14.54
N ALA A 243 4.71 8.93 14.38
CA ALA A 243 4.87 7.64 15.05
C ALA A 243 6.14 6.90 14.60
N GLN A 244 6.47 6.96 13.30
CA GLN A 244 7.71 6.43 12.74
C GLN A 244 8.94 7.18 13.26
N TRP A 245 8.88 8.51 13.27
CA TRP A 245 10.01 9.36 13.62
C TRP A 245 10.32 9.34 15.13
N ASP A 246 9.31 9.55 15.97
CA ASP A 246 9.43 9.79 17.41
C ASP A 246 8.20 9.32 18.21
N GLY A 247 7.65 8.15 17.85
CA GLY A 247 6.42 7.64 18.48
C GLY A 247 6.50 7.46 20.00
N ARG A 248 7.70 7.19 20.53
CA ARG A 248 7.92 7.06 21.99
C ARG A 248 7.93 8.42 22.69
N GLY A 249 8.49 9.46 22.08
CA GLY A 249 8.57 10.80 22.64
C GLY A 249 7.27 11.59 22.55
N ARG A 250 6.38 11.23 21.62
CA ARG A 250 5.16 11.98 21.27
C ARG A 250 3.86 11.21 21.47
N LYS A 251 3.81 10.38 22.52
CA LYS A 251 2.66 9.50 22.81
C LYS A 251 1.37 10.28 23.01
N ALA A 252 1.41 11.39 23.74
CA ALA A 252 0.21 12.17 24.05
C ALA A 252 -0.43 12.76 22.79
N GLU A 253 0.39 13.30 21.89
CA GLU A 253 -0.08 13.86 20.63
C GLU A 253 -0.66 12.77 19.71
N LEU A 254 -0.02 11.60 19.66
CA LEU A 254 -0.51 10.45 18.89
C LEU A 254 -1.79 9.84 19.47
N GLU A 255 -1.95 9.86 20.80
CA GLU A 255 -3.18 9.47 21.50
C GLU A 255 -4.34 10.39 21.14
N GLU A 256 -4.13 11.71 21.20
CA GLU A 256 -5.16 12.69 20.81
C GLU A 256 -5.58 12.50 19.34
N ALA A 257 -4.61 12.37 18.42
CA ALA A 257 -4.88 12.15 17.01
C ALA A 257 -5.69 10.86 16.78
N SER A 258 -5.33 9.77 17.46
CA SER A 258 -6.07 8.51 17.34
C SER A 258 -7.50 8.61 17.87
N ALA A 259 -7.72 9.28 19.00
CA ALA A 259 -9.05 9.48 19.55
C ALA A 259 -9.92 10.31 18.59
N GLN A 260 -9.34 11.35 17.97
CA GLN A 260 -10.03 12.17 16.98
C GLN A 260 -10.37 11.39 15.70
N ILE A 261 -9.45 10.56 15.20
CA ILE A 261 -9.67 9.70 14.04
C ILE A 261 -10.78 8.68 14.31
N LEU A 262 -10.72 7.96 15.44
CA LEU A 262 -11.74 6.98 15.81
C LEU A 262 -13.10 7.64 16.01
N ALA A 263 -13.18 8.79 16.68
CA ALA A 263 -14.42 9.53 16.83
C ALA A 263 -15.00 9.99 15.48
N GLY A 264 -14.15 10.48 14.57
CA GLY A 264 -14.54 10.90 13.23
C GLY A 264 -15.03 9.76 12.35
N TYR A 265 -14.55 8.53 12.57
CA TYR A 265 -15.03 7.34 11.88
C TYR A 265 -16.44 6.92 12.36
N VAL A 266 -16.68 6.92 13.67
CA VAL A 266 -17.97 6.49 14.26
C VAL A 266 -19.10 7.48 13.96
N LYS A 267 -18.78 8.77 14.01
CA LYS A 267 -19.73 9.86 13.76
C LYS A 267 -19.21 10.68 12.59
N PRO A 268 -19.30 10.16 11.35
CA PRO A 268 -18.94 10.94 10.19
C PRO A 268 -19.82 12.20 10.16
N PRO A 269 -19.30 13.32 9.64
CA PRO A 269 -20.07 14.54 9.55
C PRO A 269 -21.37 14.36 8.74
N PRO A 270 -22.43 15.13 9.04
CA PRO A 270 -23.76 14.96 8.44
C PRO A 270 -23.85 15.38 6.97
N PHE A 271 -22.83 16.07 6.45
CA PHE A 271 -22.73 16.39 5.03
C PHE A 271 -22.20 15.16 4.31
N SER A 272 -23.03 14.55 3.44
CA SER A 272 -22.79 13.23 2.87
C SER A 272 -21.41 13.11 2.21
N VAL A 273 -20.47 12.57 2.95
CA VAL A 273 -19.56 11.58 2.39
C VAL A 273 -20.49 10.41 2.05
N GLY A 274 -20.45 9.84 0.84
CA GLY A 274 -21.24 8.62 0.55
C GLY A 274 -20.89 7.49 1.53
N SER A 275 -21.34 6.26 1.31
CA SER A 275 -21.01 5.08 2.16
C SER A 275 -19.61 5.10 2.79
N ALA A 276 -19.48 4.73 4.07
CA ALA A 276 -18.20 4.73 4.82
C ALA A 276 -17.03 3.95 4.15
N GLU A 277 -17.31 3.24 3.06
CA GLU A 277 -16.41 2.54 2.13
C GLU A 277 -15.25 3.40 1.57
N TRP A 278 -15.30 4.74 1.56
CA TRP A 278 -14.17 5.56 1.06
C TRP A 278 -13.03 5.77 2.04
N LEU A 279 -13.23 5.50 3.34
CA LEU A 279 -12.13 5.56 4.30
C LEU A 279 -11.31 4.28 4.14
N ARG A 280 -10.31 4.32 3.27
CA ARG A 280 -9.32 3.25 3.13
C ARG A 280 -8.85 2.85 4.53
N LEU A 281 -9.05 1.58 4.88
CA LEU A 281 -8.77 1.05 6.21
C LEU A 281 -7.26 1.00 6.45
N GLU A 282 -6.50 0.73 5.38
CA GLU A 282 -5.04 0.68 5.36
C GLU A 282 -4.37 1.90 6.04
N PRO A 283 -4.68 3.17 5.69
CA PRO A 283 -4.14 4.32 6.41
C PRO A 283 -4.40 4.34 7.93
N ILE A 284 -5.59 3.94 8.37
CA ILE A 284 -5.95 3.91 9.80
C ILE A 284 -5.15 2.81 10.49
N THR A 285 -5.13 1.62 9.90
CA THR A 285 -4.45 0.48 10.49
C THR A 285 -2.93 0.63 10.44
N THR A 286 -2.37 1.23 9.40
CA THR A 286 -0.95 1.60 9.35
C THR A 286 -0.59 2.55 10.48
N PHE A 287 -1.40 3.60 10.71
CA PHE A 287 -1.18 4.53 11.81
C PHE A 287 -1.23 3.83 13.17
N LEU A 288 -2.25 2.99 13.41
CA LEU A 288 -2.42 2.24 14.65
C LEU A 288 -1.30 1.19 14.85
N GLU A 289 -0.83 0.55 13.79
CA GLU A 289 0.29 -0.39 13.84
C GLU A 289 1.58 0.30 14.31
N TRP A 290 1.90 1.46 13.74
CA TRP A 290 3.05 2.24 14.18
C TRP A 290 2.93 2.69 15.64
N ARG A 291 1.71 3.01 16.08
CA ARG A 291 1.44 3.27 17.50
C ARG A 291 1.60 2.03 18.36
N LEU A 292 1.18 0.84 17.93
CA LEU A 292 1.39 -0.41 18.68
C LEU A 292 2.88 -0.75 18.83
N ARG A 293 3.68 -0.51 17.80
CA ARG A 293 5.13 -0.75 17.83
C ARG A 293 5.88 0.18 18.80
N THR A 294 5.36 1.38 19.02
CA THR A 294 6.05 2.46 19.77
C THR A 294 5.37 2.82 21.09
N GLY A 295 4.10 2.48 21.25
CA GLY A 295 3.22 2.77 22.36
C GLY A 295 2.94 1.53 23.21
N GLY A 296 2.70 1.74 24.51
CA GLY A 296 2.34 0.67 25.44
C GLY A 296 0.85 0.35 25.39
N VAL A 297 0.28 -0.01 26.54
CA VAL A 297 -1.14 -0.36 26.73
C VAL A 297 -2.15 0.60 26.06
N PRO A 298 -1.96 1.94 26.06
CA PRO A 298 -2.90 2.85 25.39
C PRO A 298 -3.02 2.63 23.87
N ALA A 299 -1.93 2.26 23.19
CA ALA A 299 -1.97 1.97 21.76
C ALA A 299 -2.73 0.65 21.47
N ALA A 300 -2.54 -0.36 22.33
CA ALA A 300 -3.31 -1.61 22.28
C ALA A 300 -4.81 -1.34 22.44
N LYS A 301 -5.18 -0.47 23.37
CA LYS A 301 -6.57 -0.04 23.55
C LYS A 301 -7.16 0.58 22.28
N SER A 302 -6.46 1.52 21.63
CA SER A 302 -6.95 2.13 20.38
C SER A 302 -7.11 1.11 19.24
N ALA A 303 -6.21 0.13 19.14
CA ALA A 303 -6.32 -0.94 18.13
C ALA A 303 -7.52 -1.87 18.41
N VAL A 304 -7.77 -2.20 19.67
CA VAL A 304 -8.95 -2.97 20.09
C VAL A 304 -10.24 -2.18 19.85
N GLU A 305 -10.26 -0.90 20.24
CA GLU A 305 -11.40 0.01 19.99
C GLU A 305 -11.71 0.07 18.49
N TRP A 306 -10.70 0.22 17.63
CA TRP A 306 -10.88 0.17 16.18
C TRP A 306 -11.63 -1.08 15.71
N LEU A 307 -11.16 -2.27 16.11
CA LEU A 307 -11.81 -3.54 15.75
C LEU A 307 -13.25 -3.62 16.27
N SER A 308 -13.52 -3.15 17.49
CA SER A 308 -14.88 -3.11 18.04
C SER A 308 -15.79 -2.14 17.27
N LEU A 309 -15.29 -0.96 16.92
CA LEU A 309 -16.06 0.04 16.16
C LEU A 309 -16.46 -0.45 14.78
N ILE A 310 -15.56 -1.17 14.11
CA ILE A 310 -15.85 -1.86 12.85
C ILE A 310 -16.95 -2.90 13.06
N THR A 311 -16.83 -3.72 14.10
CA THR A 311 -17.82 -4.76 14.41
C THR A 311 -19.22 -4.19 14.60
N GLU A 312 -19.35 -3.06 15.30
CA GLU A 312 -20.64 -2.45 15.65
C GLU A 312 -21.29 -1.67 14.49
N ASN A 313 -20.48 -0.96 13.70
CA ASN A 313 -20.99 -0.02 12.70
C ASN A 313 -21.11 -0.65 11.30
N TRP A 314 -20.49 -1.80 11.06
CA TRP A 314 -20.48 -2.42 9.74
C TRP A 314 -21.55 -3.51 9.61
N LYS A 315 -22.64 -3.18 8.91
CA LYS A 315 -23.80 -4.08 8.72
C LYS A 315 -23.82 -4.83 7.38
N GLY A 316 -22.73 -4.75 6.61
CA GLY A 316 -22.58 -5.38 5.29
C GLY A 316 -21.20 -6.02 5.14
N ALA A 317 -21.05 -6.97 4.22
CA ALA A 317 -19.74 -7.53 3.89
C ALA A 317 -18.89 -6.43 3.22
N PRO A 318 -17.59 -6.29 3.56
CA PRO A 318 -16.70 -5.38 2.84
C PRO A 318 -16.69 -5.68 1.34
N GLU A 319 -16.54 -4.62 0.53
CA GLU A 319 -16.12 -4.81 -0.86
C GLU A 319 -14.76 -5.53 -0.90
N HIS A 320 -14.54 -6.36 -1.94
CA HIS A 320 -13.34 -7.18 -2.12
C HIS A 320 -12.03 -6.44 -1.78
N GLY A 321 -11.18 -7.08 -0.96
CA GLY A 321 -9.83 -6.66 -0.63
C GLY A 321 -9.65 -5.99 0.74
N GLN A 322 -10.72 -5.50 1.37
CA GLN A 322 -10.59 -4.65 2.57
C GLN A 322 -10.54 -5.41 3.90
N PHE A 323 -10.98 -6.66 3.94
CA PHE A 323 -11.02 -7.42 5.21
C PHE A 323 -9.63 -7.80 5.72
N GLY A 324 -8.68 -8.04 4.82
CA GLY A 324 -7.26 -8.23 5.18
C GLY A 324 -6.70 -7.02 5.94
N ASP A 325 -7.01 -5.81 5.46
CA ASP A 325 -6.59 -4.56 6.10
C ASP A 325 -7.23 -4.33 7.47
N LEU A 326 -8.35 -4.97 7.79
CA LEU A 326 -8.95 -4.92 9.12
C LEU A 326 -8.21 -5.79 10.11
N CYS A 327 -7.91 -7.00 9.67
CA CYS A 327 -7.25 -8.01 10.47
C CYS A 327 -5.74 -7.72 10.62
N VAL A 328 -5.22 -6.71 9.91
CA VAL A 328 -3.80 -6.34 9.90
C VAL A 328 -3.22 -5.95 11.28
N LEU A 329 -4.06 -5.59 12.24
CA LEU A 329 -3.58 -5.33 13.60
C LEU A 329 -3.50 -6.63 14.40
N ALA A 330 -4.53 -7.48 14.28
CA ALA A 330 -4.61 -8.75 14.98
C ALA A 330 -3.53 -9.74 14.51
N TRP A 331 -3.26 -9.83 13.20
CA TRP A 331 -2.30 -10.80 12.65
C TRP A 331 -0.83 -10.53 13.06
N LYS A 332 -0.45 -9.27 13.28
CA LYS A 332 0.92 -8.75 13.52
C LYS A 332 1.16 -8.54 15.01
N HIS A 333 0.10 -8.26 15.75
CA HIS A 333 0.12 -8.03 17.18
C HIS A 333 -0.90 -8.90 17.91
N PRO A 334 -0.87 -10.24 17.74
CA PRO A 334 -1.87 -11.12 18.33
C PRO A 334 -1.86 -11.10 19.87
N ASP A 335 -0.69 -10.84 20.45
CA ASP A 335 -0.49 -10.79 21.90
C ASP A 335 -0.78 -9.41 22.51
N ALA A 336 -1.24 -8.44 21.72
CA ALA A 336 -1.59 -7.13 22.24
C ALA A 336 -2.74 -7.25 23.27
N PRO A 337 -2.67 -6.54 24.43
CA PRO A 337 -3.70 -6.62 25.45
C PRO A 337 -5.12 -6.37 24.89
N GLY A 338 -6.02 -7.34 25.10
CA GLY A 338 -7.41 -7.27 24.63
C GLY A 338 -7.64 -7.68 23.18
N MET A 339 -6.59 -7.92 22.38
CA MET A 339 -6.71 -8.25 20.95
C MET A 339 -7.50 -9.54 20.72
N SER A 340 -7.18 -10.63 21.43
CA SER A 340 -7.91 -11.89 21.29
C SER A 340 -9.41 -11.72 21.56
N ALA A 341 -9.78 -11.03 22.63
CA ALA A 341 -11.18 -10.80 22.97
C ALA A 341 -11.90 -9.94 21.91
N ALA A 342 -11.21 -8.95 21.33
CA ALA A 342 -11.76 -8.13 20.26
C ALA A 342 -12.01 -8.94 18.98
N VAL A 343 -11.05 -9.80 18.60
CA VAL A 343 -11.21 -10.71 17.46
C VAL A 343 -12.32 -11.73 17.72
N ASP A 344 -12.36 -12.32 18.91
CA ASP A 344 -13.41 -13.28 19.27
C ASP A 344 -14.81 -12.66 19.20
N ALA A 345 -14.95 -11.37 19.57
CA ALA A 345 -16.20 -10.63 19.41
C ALA A 345 -16.55 -10.33 17.94
N LEU A 346 -15.54 -10.00 17.11
CA LEU A 346 -15.73 -9.75 15.68
C LEU A 346 -16.25 -10.99 14.93
N PHE A 347 -15.77 -12.18 15.33
CA PHE A 347 -16.16 -13.48 14.77
C PHE A 347 -17.21 -14.23 15.60
N ALA A 348 -17.79 -13.61 16.61
CA ALA A 348 -18.96 -14.19 17.27
C ALA A 348 -20.12 -14.29 16.27
N LYS A 349 -21.00 -15.27 16.47
CA LYS A 349 -22.16 -15.50 15.59
C LYS A 349 -22.96 -14.22 15.33
N GLY A 350 -23.09 -13.85 14.05
CA GLY A 350 -23.79 -12.63 13.63
C GLY A 350 -22.95 -11.34 13.69
N GLY A 351 -21.68 -11.43 14.10
CA GLY A 351 -20.70 -10.35 14.02
C GLY A 351 -20.23 -10.09 12.58
N GLY A 352 -19.62 -8.92 12.35
CA GLY A 352 -19.15 -8.51 11.02
C GLY A 352 -18.13 -9.47 10.39
N GLY A 353 -17.28 -10.10 11.20
CA GLY A 353 -16.29 -11.09 10.72
C GLY A 353 -16.93 -12.41 10.31
N ALA A 354 -17.93 -12.89 11.05
CA ALA A 354 -18.71 -14.07 10.67
C ALA A 354 -19.49 -13.80 9.38
N LEU A 355 -20.15 -12.65 9.27
CA LEU A 355 -20.87 -12.24 8.07
C LEU A 355 -19.94 -12.10 6.85
N PHE A 356 -18.68 -11.69 7.04
CA PHE A 356 -17.68 -11.68 5.97
C PHE A 356 -17.46 -13.10 5.44
N LEU A 357 -17.14 -14.06 6.31
CA LEU A 357 -16.89 -15.43 5.86
C LEU A 357 -18.13 -16.08 5.23
N GLU A 358 -19.33 -15.74 5.69
CA GLU A 358 -20.58 -16.23 5.10
C GLU A 358 -20.92 -15.63 3.72
N LYS A 359 -20.59 -14.35 3.49
CA LYS A 359 -21.11 -13.56 2.33
C LYS A 359 -20.08 -13.16 1.28
N THR A 360 -18.80 -13.38 1.51
CA THR A 360 -17.77 -12.95 0.54
C THR A 360 -17.91 -13.77 -0.74
N ASP A 361 -17.97 -13.13 -1.92
CA ASP A 361 -17.76 -13.86 -3.18
C ASP A 361 -16.34 -14.42 -3.13
N TRP A 362 -16.25 -15.74 -2.99
CA TRP A 362 -15.13 -16.54 -2.48
C TRP A 362 -13.78 -16.40 -3.23
N ILE A 363 -13.68 -15.52 -4.22
CA ILE A 363 -12.74 -15.65 -5.35
C ILE A 363 -11.30 -15.21 -5.01
N TYR A 364 -11.08 -14.21 -4.14
CA TYR A 364 -9.73 -13.65 -3.94
C TYR A 364 -9.26 -13.48 -2.49
N ASP A 365 -10.14 -13.15 -1.54
CA ASP A 365 -9.71 -12.79 -0.17
C ASP A 365 -9.75 -13.97 0.82
N HIS A 366 -10.51 -15.02 0.52
CA HIS A 366 -10.76 -16.12 1.44
C HIS A 366 -9.50 -16.97 1.68
N ASP A 367 -8.78 -17.32 0.61
CA ASP A 367 -7.52 -18.07 0.69
C ASP A 367 -6.45 -17.31 1.48
N ALA A 368 -6.28 -16.02 1.18
CA ALA A 368 -5.34 -15.15 1.88
C ALA A 368 -5.69 -15.00 3.37
N PHE A 369 -6.98 -14.94 3.71
CA PHE A 369 -7.44 -14.89 5.10
C PHE A 369 -7.15 -16.20 5.84
N LEU A 370 -7.50 -17.36 5.28
CA LEU A 370 -7.31 -18.66 5.94
C LEU A 370 -5.85 -19.04 6.10
N THR A 371 -5.01 -18.63 5.16
CA THR A 371 -3.56 -18.84 5.24
C THR A 371 -2.85 -17.81 6.13
N SER A 372 -3.56 -16.82 6.66
CA SER A 372 -3.02 -15.82 7.57
C SER A 372 -2.93 -16.32 9.02
N PRO A 373 -2.18 -15.63 9.91
CA PRO A 373 -2.15 -15.92 11.34
C PRO A 373 -3.49 -15.81 12.09
N MET A 374 -4.60 -15.46 11.43
CA MET A 374 -5.91 -15.30 12.06
C MET A 374 -6.46 -16.59 12.68
N LEU A 375 -6.05 -17.78 12.21
CA LEU A 375 -6.40 -19.05 12.84
C LEU A 375 -5.83 -19.24 14.26
N ARG A 376 -4.94 -18.34 14.71
CA ARG A 376 -4.48 -18.29 16.12
C ARG A 376 -5.62 -17.93 17.09
N PHE A 377 -6.65 -17.22 16.63
CA PHE A 377 -7.76 -16.78 17.47
C PHE A 377 -8.85 -17.84 17.56
N ALA A 378 -9.37 -18.08 18.77
CA ALA A 378 -10.34 -19.15 19.01
C ALA A 378 -11.69 -18.88 18.33
N GLY A 379 -12.15 -17.62 18.32
CA GLY A 379 -13.38 -17.22 17.63
C GLY A 379 -13.31 -17.45 16.12
N VAL A 380 -12.15 -17.17 15.50
CA VAL A 380 -11.93 -17.45 14.07
C VAL A 380 -11.99 -18.95 13.80
N ARG A 381 -11.31 -19.77 14.62
CA ARG A 381 -11.37 -21.24 14.46
C ARG A 381 -12.77 -21.79 14.62
N ALA A 382 -13.54 -21.25 15.56
CA ALA A 382 -14.93 -21.66 15.78
C ALA A 382 -15.81 -21.36 14.56
N GLU A 383 -15.64 -20.19 13.94
CA GLU A 383 -16.38 -19.81 12.74
C GLU A 383 -15.98 -20.64 11.51
N VAL A 384 -14.67 -20.84 11.30
CA VAL A 384 -14.16 -21.73 10.24
C VAL A 384 -14.70 -23.16 10.43
N ALA A 385 -14.73 -23.67 11.67
CA ALA A 385 -15.33 -24.97 11.97
C ALA A 385 -16.85 -25.02 11.68
N SER A 386 -17.57 -23.92 11.87
CA SER A 386 -19.00 -23.81 11.50
C SER A 386 -19.20 -23.87 9.98
N ILE A 387 -18.30 -23.27 9.20
CA ILE A 387 -18.34 -23.31 7.73
C ILE A 387 -18.01 -24.71 7.21
N LEU A 388 -17.08 -25.43 7.84
CA LEU A 388 -16.77 -26.82 7.53
C LEU A 388 -17.99 -27.75 7.65
N GLU A 389 -18.90 -27.46 8.58
CA GLU A 389 -20.15 -28.21 8.75
C GLU A 389 -21.19 -27.90 7.65
N ASN A 390 -20.98 -26.86 6.83
CA ASN A 390 -21.92 -26.43 5.81
C ASN A 390 -21.91 -27.38 4.59
N LYS A 391 -22.91 -28.26 4.56
CA LYS A 391 -23.13 -29.22 3.46
C LYS A 391 -23.91 -28.65 2.27
N ALA A 392 -24.26 -27.37 2.26
CA ALA A 392 -24.94 -26.76 1.13
C ALA A 392 -24.04 -26.76 -0.11
N MET A 393 -24.66 -26.90 -1.29
CA MET A 393 -23.95 -26.89 -2.56
C MET A 393 -23.38 -25.49 -2.83
N ALA A 394 -22.07 -25.41 -3.05
CA ALA A 394 -21.39 -24.19 -3.46
C ALA A 394 -21.23 -24.14 -4.99
N GLY A 395 -21.03 -25.29 -5.64
CA GLY A 395 -20.86 -25.35 -7.09
C GLY A 395 -20.43 -26.73 -7.59
N GLU A 396 -19.71 -26.76 -8.70
CA GLU A 396 -19.22 -27.97 -9.35
C GLU A 396 -17.70 -27.94 -9.43
N GLY A 397 -17.04 -29.09 -9.35
CA GLY A 397 -15.62 -29.23 -9.62
C GLY A 397 -15.34 -30.13 -10.81
N GLU A 398 -14.19 -29.95 -11.44
CA GLU A 398 -13.72 -30.74 -12.57
C GLU A 398 -12.27 -31.17 -12.36
N VAL A 399 -11.96 -32.42 -12.70
CA VAL A 399 -10.58 -32.91 -12.72
C VAL A 399 -9.91 -32.46 -14.02
N GLU A 400 -8.94 -31.55 -13.92
CA GLU A 400 -8.16 -31.06 -15.06
C GLU A 400 -6.92 -31.93 -15.28
N ALA A 401 -6.17 -31.71 -16.37
CA ALA A 401 -4.94 -32.44 -16.67
C ALA A 401 -3.85 -32.25 -15.57
N GLU A 402 -3.75 -31.04 -15.02
CA GLU A 402 -2.70 -30.64 -14.09
C GLU A 402 -3.15 -30.51 -12.63
N GLY A 403 -4.45 -30.71 -12.37
CA GLY A 403 -4.98 -30.68 -11.02
C GLY A 403 -6.49 -30.82 -10.93
N VAL A 404 -7.12 -29.95 -10.16
CA VAL A 404 -8.57 -29.88 -9.95
C VAL A 404 -9.00 -28.42 -9.97
N ALA A 405 -10.13 -28.16 -10.63
CA ALA A 405 -10.83 -26.88 -10.61
C ALA A 405 -12.16 -26.97 -9.87
N ALA A 406 -12.60 -25.86 -9.28
CA ALA A 406 -13.91 -25.65 -8.68
C ALA A 406 -14.56 -24.40 -9.28
N TYR A 407 -15.82 -24.49 -9.64
CA TYR A 407 -16.64 -23.44 -10.25
C TYR A 407 -17.77 -23.07 -9.30
N VAL A 408 -17.72 -21.88 -8.70
CA VAL A 408 -18.58 -21.45 -7.58
C VAL A 408 -19.04 -20.02 -7.85
N GLY A 409 -20.34 -19.76 -7.77
CA GLY A 409 -20.89 -18.39 -7.88
C GLY A 409 -20.54 -17.62 -9.15
N GLY A 410 -20.17 -18.31 -10.25
CA GLY A 410 -19.73 -17.68 -11.50
C GLY A 410 -18.21 -17.43 -11.61
N GLY A 411 -17.43 -17.74 -10.58
CA GLY A 411 -15.97 -17.75 -10.60
C GLY A 411 -15.38 -19.17 -10.74
N SER A 412 -14.07 -19.26 -11.03
CA SER A 412 -13.33 -20.53 -11.07
C SER A 412 -12.06 -20.48 -10.23
N PHE A 413 -11.81 -21.52 -9.44
CA PHE A 413 -10.58 -21.77 -8.71
C PHE A 413 -9.88 -22.97 -9.34
N SER A 414 -8.58 -22.91 -9.56
CA SER A 414 -7.80 -24.09 -9.97
C SER A 414 -6.55 -24.23 -9.13
N LYS A 415 -6.23 -25.46 -8.74
CA LYS A 415 -4.95 -25.81 -8.12
C LYS A 415 -4.20 -26.70 -9.07
N SER A 416 -3.20 -26.14 -9.75
CA SER A 416 -2.24 -26.90 -10.56
C SER A 416 -1.07 -27.35 -9.68
N GLY A 417 -0.63 -28.59 -9.86
CA GLY A 417 0.53 -29.13 -9.17
C GLY A 417 0.34 -30.58 -8.73
N ALA A 418 1.47 -31.24 -8.47
CA ALA A 418 1.61 -32.64 -8.06
C ALA A 418 1.05 -32.91 -6.65
N THR A 419 -0.21 -32.55 -6.41
CA THR A 419 -0.96 -33.06 -5.26
C THR A 419 -0.93 -34.57 -5.40
N PRO A 420 -0.37 -35.34 -4.45
CA PRO A 420 -0.31 -36.78 -4.57
C PRO A 420 -1.73 -37.32 -4.52
N PHE A 421 -2.31 -37.57 -5.69
CA PHE A 421 -3.56 -38.30 -5.82
C PHE A 421 -3.25 -39.77 -5.61
N PRO A 422 -3.64 -40.39 -4.47
CA PRO A 422 -3.43 -41.82 -4.31
C PRO A 422 -4.29 -42.61 -5.32
N VAL A 423 -5.42 -42.02 -5.72
CA VAL A 423 -6.29 -42.44 -6.82
C VAL A 423 -6.85 -41.17 -7.48
N ARG A 424 -6.43 -40.88 -8.72
CA ARG A 424 -6.93 -39.72 -9.48
C ARG A 424 -8.14 -40.16 -10.32
N PRO A 425 -9.31 -39.52 -10.22
CA PRO A 425 -10.39 -39.73 -11.18
C PRO A 425 -9.94 -39.35 -12.60
N ALA A 426 -10.65 -39.82 -13.62
CA ALA A 426 -10.32 -39.49 -15.01
C ALA A 426 -10.39 -37.98 -15.24
N VAL A 427 -9.51 -37.43 -16.09
CA VAL A 427 -9.60 -36.03 -16.53
C VAL A 427 -10.97 -35.78 -17.17
N GLY A 428 -11.58 -34.64 -16.86
CA GLY A 428 -12.95 -34.27 -17.24
C GLY A 428 -14.02 -34.82 -16.30
N THR A 429 -13.66 -35.57 -15.25
CA THR A 429 -14.64 -36.00 -14.23
C THR A 429 -15.18 -34.79 -13.48
N ARG A 430 -16.51 -34.63 -13.48
CA ARG A 430 -17.22 -33.61 -12.70
C ARG A 430 -17.78 -34.15 -11.41
N PHE A 431 -17.81 -33.33 -10.37
CA PHE A 431 -18.32 -33.70 -9.06
C PHE A 431 -18.93 -32.49 -8.32
N PRO A 432 -19.90 -32.69 -7.42
CA PRO A 432 -20.45 -31.61 -6.61
C PRO A 432 -19.45 -31.11 -5.57
N VAL A 433 -19.47 -29.80 -5.32
CA VAL A 433 -18.62 -29.11 -4.33
C VAL A 433 -19.51 -28.38 -3.32
N ARG A 434 -19.35 -28.70 -2.03
CA ARG A 434 -20.04 -28.04 -0.91
C ARG A 434 -19.19 -26.92 -0.32
N TYR A 435 -19.78 -26.01 0.44
CA TYR A 435 -19.02 -24.95 1.12
C TYR A 435 -17.94 -25.53 2.06
N GLY A 436 -18.28 -26.55 2.87
CA GLY A 436 -17.28 -27.22 3.70
C GLY A 436 -16.17 -27.93 2.91
N ASP A 437 -16.43 -28.35 1.66
CA ASP A 437 -15.40 -28.92 0.79
C ASP A 437 -14.40 -27.86 0.32
N LEU A 438 -14.86 -26.64 -0.01
CA LEU A 438 -13.98 -25.53 -0.38
C LEU A 438 -13.11 -25.08 0.79
N GLU A 439 -13.71 -24.97 1.97
CA GLU A 439 -13.02 -24.55 3.19
C GLU A 439 -11.88 -25.51 3.54
N ALA A 440 -12.16 -26.81 3.56
CA ALA A 440 -11.14 -27.83 3.79
C ALA A 440 -10.05 -27.82 2.71
N TRP A 441 -10.41 -27.53 1.46
CA TRP A 441 -9.45 -27.43 0.37
C TRP A 441 -8.50 -26.23 0.53
N PHE A 442 -8.99 -25.07 0.97
CA PHE A 442 -8.12 -23.93 1.29
C PHE A 442 -7.22 -24.22 2.49
N LEU A 443 -7.78 -24.76 3.59
CA LEU A 443 -7.01 -25.13 4.79
C LEU A 443 -5.91 -26.16 4.49
N SER A 444 -6.11 -27.05 3.51
CA SER A 444 -5.09 -28.04 3.10
C SER A 444 -3.76 -27.43 2.60
N GLN A 445 -3.72 -26.12 2.36
CA GLN A 445 -2.51 -25.40 1.95
C GLN A 445 -1.61 -25.03 3.14
N ILE A 446 -2.14 -25.07 4.35
CA ILE A 446 -1.40 -24.72 5.56
C ILE A 446 -0.59 -25.96 6.00
N PRO A 447 0.73 -25.84 6.23
CA PRO A 447 1.54 -26.93 6.76
C PRO A 447 0.95 -27.49 8.06
N GLY A 448 1.00 -28.80 8.21
CA GLY A 448 0.48 -29.49 9.39
C GLY A 448 -1.03 -29.69 9.39
N MET A 449 -1.78 -29.11 8.44
CA MET A 449 -3.18 -29.45 8.24
C MET A 449 -3.32 -30.84 7.58
N PRO A 450 -4.46 -31.54 7.81
CA PRO A 450 -4.79 -32.75 7.08
C PRO A 450 -4.70 -32.57 5.56
N LEU A 451 -4.48 -33.66 4.82
CA LEU A 451 -4.61 -33.62 3.36
C LEU A 451 -6.09 -33.58 2.99
N PHE A 452 -6.45 -32.70 2.07
CA PHE A 452 -7.78 -32.69 1.45
C PHE A 452 -7.68 -32.61 -0.06
N ILE A 453 -8.45 -33.45 -0.75
CA ILE A 453 -8.57 -33.44 -2.20
C ILE A 453 -10.03 -33.31 -2.56
N LEU A 454 -10.37 -32.23 -3.25
CA LEU A 454 -11.74 -31.89 -3.62
C LEU A 454 -12.43 -32.99 -4.46
N ALA A 455 -11.65 -33.72 -5.27
CA ALA A 455 -12.12 -34.82 -6.11
C ALA A 455 -12.24 -36.17 -5.37
N TRP A 456 -12.02 -36.25 -4.05
CA TRP A 456 -12.26 -37.48 -3.29
C TRP A 456 -13.76 -37.83 -3.25
N PRO A 457 -14.09 -39.14 -3.08
CA PRO A 457 -15.47 -39.54 -2.78
C PRO A 457 -16.00 -38.81 -1.55
N GLU A 458 -17.28 -38.43 -1.56
CA GLU A 458 -17.91 -37.61 -0.52
C GLU A 458 -17.64 -38.13 0.90
N LYS A 459 -17.78 -39.44 1.13
CA LYS A 459 -17.49 -40.05 2.43
C LYS A 459 -16.07 -39.74 2.93
N ARG A 460 -15.07 -39.77 2.04
CA ARG A 460 -13.67 -39.48 2.39
C ARG A 460 -13.46 -37.98 2.62
N ARG A 461 -14.20 -37.12 1.94
CA ARG A 461 -14.21 -35.68 2.22
C ARG A 461 -14.80 -35.39 3.59
N ASP A 462 -15.91 -36.04 3.94
CA ASP A 462 -16.53 -35.93 5.28
C ASP A 462 -15.58 -36.41 6.38
N GLU A 463 -14.86 -37.52 6.18
CA GLU A 463 -13.84 -38.01 7.13
C GLU A 463 -12.69 -37.01 7.30
N ALA A 464 -12.24 -36.38 6.21
CA ALA A 464 -11.20 -35.36 6.26
C ALA A 464 -11.68 -34.08 6.96
N ILE A 465 -12.89 -33.59 6.62
CA ILE A 465 -13.53 -32.43 7.26
C ILE A 465 -13.64 -32.63 8.77
N ALA A 466 -14.08 -33.80 9.23
CA ALA A 466 -14.14 -34.11 10.66
C ALA A 466 -12.76 -34.02 11.34
N ALA A 467 -11.67 -34.36 10.64
CA ALA A 467 -10.32 -34.19 11.16
C ALA A 467 -9.91 -32.71 11.26
N TYR A 468 -10.30 -31.86 10.30
CA TYR A 468 -10.10 -30.40 10.41
C TYR A 468 -10.88 -29.81 11.59
N GLU A 469 -12.15 -30.18 11.75
CA GLU A 469 -12.98 -29.73 12.87
C GLU A 469 -12.37 -30.10 14.21
N ALA A 470 -11.90 -31.34 14.36
CA ALA A 470 -11.24 -31.80 15.57
C ALA A 470 -9.98 -30.99 15.89
N LEU A 471 -9.18 -30.66 14.86
CA LEU A 471 -7.96 -29.88 15.00
C LEU A 471 -8.25 -28.42 15.36
N LEU A 472 -9.20 -27.77 14.70
CA LEU A 472 -9.57 -26.37 14.94
C LEU A 472 -10.20 -26.16 16.32
N ARG A 473 -10.92 -27.17 16.82
CA ARG A 473 -11.54 -27.17 18.16
C ARG A 473 -10.57 -27.54 19.29
N ASP A 474 -9.39 -28.08 18.98
CA ASP A 474 -8.38 -28.41 19.99
C ASP A 474 -7.79 -27.11 20.60
N PRO A 475 -7.98 -26.85 21.90
CA PRO A 475 -7.39 -25.69 22.56
C PRO A 475 -5.86 -25.71 22.59
N GLY A 476 -5.25 -26.89 22.43
CA GLY A 476 -3.81 -27.11 22.38
C GLY A 476 -3.20 -26.93 20.99
N TRP A 477 -4.03 -26.83 19.94
CA TRP A 477 -3.54 -26.63 18.58
C TRP A 477 -2.91 -25.24 18.43
N LYS A 478 -1.71 -25.21 17.84
CA LYS A 478 -0.97 -23.98 17.53
C LYS A 478 -0.83 -23.87 16.04
N PHE A 479 -1.29 -22.75 15.49
CA PHE A 479 -1.06 -22.41 14.10
C PHE A 479 0.44 -22.17 13.87
N GLU A 480 1.09 -23.06 13.14
CA GLU A 480 2.44 -22.86 12.61
C GLU A 480 2.34 -22.11 11.29
N GLU A 481 2.89 -20.90 11.27
CA GLU A 481 2.84 -20.03 10.10
C GLU A 481 3.64 -20.64 8.94
N TYR A 482 3.04 -20.69 7.76
CA TYR A 482 3.74 -21.14 6.55
C TYR A 482 4.87 -20.17 6.21
N GLN A 483 6.13 -20.60 6.38
CA GLN A 483 7.31 -19.82 6.01
C GLN A 483 7.57 -19.78 4.50
N GLY A 484 6.80 -20.49 3.69
CA GLY A 484 6.92 -20.45 2.24
C GLY A 484 6.29 -19.18 1.70
N LYS A 485 7.08 -18.10 1.63
CA LYS A 485 6.71 -16.77 1.10
C LYS A 485 5.23 -16.48 1.29
N ALA A 486 4.87 -15.91 2.44
CA ALA A 486 3.61 -15.17 2.55
C ALA A 486 3.39 -14.46 1.21
N ARG A 487 2.39 -14.90 0.44
CA ARG A 487 1.90 -14.11 -0.70
C ARG A 487 1.50 -12.83 -0.02
N ALA A 488 2.37 -11.83 -0.09
CA ALA A 488 2.17 -10.59 0.59
C ALA A 488 0.82 -10.09 0.07
N VAL A 489 -0.18 -10.05 0.94
CA VAL A 489 -1.52 -9.53 0.64
C VAL A 489 -1.41 -8.08 0.11
N HIS A 490 -0.25 -7.43 0.29
CA HIS A 490 0.16 -6.19 -0.36
C HIS A 490 0.16 -6.21 -1.90
N ASP A 491 0.20 -7.36 -2.58
CA ASP A 491 0.13 -7.41 -4.06
C ASP A 491 -1.30 -7.40 -4.63
N LEU A 492 -2.34 -7.43 -3.79
CA LEU A 492 -3.74 -7.31 -4.24
C LEU A 492 -4.14 -5.86 -4.59
N GLY A 493 -3.27 -4.88 -4.32
CA GLY A 493 -3.47 -3.48 -4.69
C GLY A 493 -3.03 -3.10 -6.12
N ALA A 494 -2.35 -4.00 -6.85
CA ALA A 494 -1.75 -3.69 -8.16
C ALA A 494 -2.63 -4.02 -9.39
N HIS A 495 -3.86 -4.47 -9.18
CA HIS A 495 -4.83 -4.71 -10.26
C HIS A 495 -6.12 -3.93 -10.03
N ARG A 496 -6.09 -2.62 -10.27
CA ARG A 496 -7.25 -1.83 -10.67
C ARG A 496 -6.87 -0.83 -11.76
#